data_AF-A0A536YY10-F1
#
_entry.id   AF-A0A536YY10-F1
#
_cell.length_a   1.000
_cell.length_b   1.000
_cell.length_c   1.000
_cell.angle_alpha   90.00
_cell.angle_beta   90.00
_cell.angle_gamma   90.00
#
_symmetry.space_group_name_H-M   'P 1'
#
loop_
_entity.id
_entity.type
_entity.pdbx_description
1 polymer ?
#
loop_
_entity_poly.entity_id
_entity_poly.type
_entity_poly.pdbx_seq_one_letter_code
_entity_poly.pdbx_strand_id
1 'polypeptide(L)'
;MALWSAWRLGREGLKRPELQLPVLAVIVMLAVLGASASAGTQYALPVLVPLSVLAAGGATLLPQRVAAALDWLCRALFGSLAMVLWWGWMEMMFRGHPPDWSRLARYLPMDFEPQFQLFAFAVAVALTSAWVLLLLRLGEWEIRPLLSWTAGLTLVWGLVSTLWLPWLDSAKSYRGMFASMQRALPADHGCLASRNLGEHERAMLEYMTGIVSVRHEVRPDARCDFTLLQDKARDRRVPPQGGWQLVWQGNRPGDNRERFSLFGRRSGETGKLIPVSGIRPE
;
A
#
# COMPACT_ATOMS: atom_id res chain seq x y z
N MET A 1 -8.09 -12.14 -21.16
CA MET A 1 -7.95 -11.62 -22.54
C MET A 1 -6.72 -12.19 -23.25
N ALA A 2 -5.50 -12.09 -22.72
CA ALA A 2 -4.29 -12.61 -23.38
C ALA A 2 -4.28 -14.15 -23.59
N LEU A 3 -4.77 -14.93 -22.63
CA LEU A 3 -4.94 -16.39 -22.80
C LEU A 3 -6.01 -16.74 -23.84
N TRP A 4 -7.06 -15.92 -23.92
CA TRP A 4 -8.15 -16.10 -24.89
C TRP A 4 -7.71 -15.74 -26.31
N SER A 5 -6.92 -14.67 -26.49
CA SER A 5 -6.30 -14.35 -27.77
C SER A 5 -5.32 -15.44 -28.19
N ALA A 6 -4.43 -15.90 -27.31
CA ALA A 6 -3.51 -17.00 -27.60
C ALA A 6 -4.24 -18.30 -27.98
N TRP A 7 -5.33 -18.62 -27.27
CA TRP A 7 -6.13 -19.82 -27.55
C TRP A 7 -6.92 -19.72 -28.87
N ARG A 8 -7.46 -18.54 -29.19
CA ARG A 8 -8.31 -18.33 -30.38
C ARG A 8 -7.52 -18.08 -31.67
N LEU A 9 -6.33 -17.49 -31.57
CA LEU A 9 -5.43 -17.27 -32.70
C LEU A 9 -4.65 -18.53 -33.12
N GLY A 10 -4.60 -19.56 -32.26
CA GLY A 10 -3.97 -20.84 -32.55
C GLY A 10 -2.51 -20.71 -33.01
N ARG A 11 -2.01 -21.73 -33.72
CA ARG A 11 -0.65 -21.71 -34.31
C ARG A 11 -0.49 -20.72 -35.47
N GLU A 12 -1.59 -20.29 -36.09
CA GLU A 12 -1.59 -19.39 -37.26
C GLU A 12 -1.39 -17.92 -36.86
N GLY A 13 -1.95 -17.46 -35.73
CA GLY A 13 -1.71 -16.09 -35.25
C GLY A 13 -0.31 -15.87 -34.66
N LEU A 14 0.35 -16.93 -34.20
CA LEU A 14 1.78 -16.93 -33.81
C LEU A 14 2.73 -16.69 -34.99
N LYS A 15 2.25 -16.78 -36.24
CA LYS A 15 3.03 -16.45 -37.44
C LYS A 15 2.98 -14.97 -37.81
N ARG A 16 2.08 -14.18 -37.21
CA ARG A 16 2.00 -12.74 -37.47
C ARG A 16 3.12 -12.01 -36.70
N PRO A 17 4.00 -11.26 -37.37
CA PRO A 17 5.15 -10.59 -36.73
C PRO A 17 4.73 -9.59 -35.64
N GLU A 18 3.54 -9.00 -35.78
CA GLU A 18 2.91 -8.09 -34.81
C GLU A 18 2.63 -8.73 -33.43
N LEU A 19 2.42 -10.05 -33.38
CA LEU A 19 2.10 -10.80 -32.16
C LEU A 19 3.32 -11.54 -31.59
N GLN A 20 4.36 -11.79 -32.39
CA GLN A 20 5.57 -12.49 -31.96
C GLN A 20 6.42 -11.66 -31.00
N LEU A 21 6.59 -10.37 -31.27
CA LEU A 21 7.37 -9.46 -30.43
C LEU A 21 6.81 -9.33 -28.99
N PRO A 22 5.50 -9.07 -28.78
CA PRO A 22 4.93 -9.03 -27.42
C PRO A 22 5.00 -10.37 -26.68
N VAL A 23 4.77 -11.49 -27.38
CA VAL A 23 4.85 -12.84 -26.75
C VAL A 23 6.27 -13.15 -26.32
N LEU A 24 7.26 -12.89 -27.18
CA LEU A 24 8.67 -13.06 -26.85
C LEU A 24 9.05 -12.16 -25.67
N ALA A 25 8.60 -10.90 -25.65
CA ALA A 25 8.84 -9.99 -24.55
C ALA A 25 8.26 -10.49 -23.22
N VAL A 26 7.03 -11.04 -23.21
CA VAL A 26 6.45 -11.68 -22.02
C VAL A 26 7.29 -12.87 -21.56
N ILE A 27 7.67 -13.76 -22.48
CA ILE A 27 8.46 -14.97 -22.15
C ILE A 27 9.82 -14.58 -21.57
N VAL A 28 10.52 -13.64 -22.19
CA VAL A 28 11.82 -13.15 -21.72
C VAL A 28 11.68 -12.50 -20.35
N MET A 29 10.69 -11.63 -20.15
CA MET A 29 10.50 -10.99 -18.85
C MET A 29 10.11 -12.00 -17.75
N LEU A 30 9.27 -12.99 -18.05
CA LEU A 30 8.94 -14.07 -17.10
C LEU A 30 10.15 -14.95 -16.79
N ALA A 31 11.00 -15.25 -17.77
CA ALA A 31 12.24 -16.00 -17.56
C ALA A 31 13.24 -15.23 -16.69
N VAL A 32 13.40 -13.92 -16.93
CA VAL A 32 14.23 -13.03 -16.09
C VAL A 32 13.66 -12.94 -14.67
N LEU A 33 12.34 -12.85 -14.53
CA LEU A 33 11.68 -12.83 -13.22
C LEU A 33 11.87 -14.14 -12.46
N GLY A 34 11.76 -15.28 -13.16
CA GLY A 34 11.96 -16.60 -12.58
C GLY A 34 13.41 -16.90 -12.21
N ALA A 35 14.37 -16.27 -12.89
CA ALA A 35 15.80 -16.37 -12.57
C ALA A 35 16.25 -15.38 -11.48
N SER A 36 15.46 -14.33 -11.19
CA SER A 36 15.79 -13.36 -10.15
C SER A 36 15.49 -13.92 -8.77
N ALA A 37 16.53 -14.11 -7.95
CA ALA A 37 16.42 -14.54 -6.56
C ALA A 37 15.77 -13.49 -5.63
N SER A 38 15.48 -12.28 -6.13
CA SER A 38 14.86 -11.20 -5.38
C SER A 38 13.43 -10.95 -5.89
N ALA A 39 12.47 -11.64 -5.27
CA ALA A 39 11.05 -11.57 -5.60
C ALA A 39 10.38 -10.29 -5.04
N GLY A 40 10.86 -9.12 -5.45
CA GLY A 40 10.13 -7.86 -5.26
C GLY A 40 8.98 -7.77 -6.27
N THR A 41 7.75 -7.56 -5.82
CA THR A 41 6.58 -7.35 -6.70
C THR A 41 6.77 -6.19 -7.70
N GLN A 42 7.68 -5.26 -7.39
CA GLN A 42 8.13 -4.17 -8.26
C GLN A 42 8.72 -4.65 -9.59
N TYR A 43 9.38 -5.80 -9.64
CA TYR A 43 10.02 -6.31 -10.86
C TYR A 43 9.00 -6.87 -11.87
N ALA A 44 7.76 -7.11 -11.45
CA ALA A 44 6.69 -7.57 -12.33
C ALA A 44 6.01 -6.43 -13.12
N LEU A 45 6.23 -5.17 -12.75
CA LEU A 45 5.60 -4.01 -13.40
C LEU A 45 5.87 -3.92 -14.92
N PRO A 46 7.09 -4.19 -15.43
CA PRO A 46 7.36 -4.14 -16.87
C PRO A 46 6.57 -5.18 -17.68
N VAL A 47 6.18 -6.31 -17.07
CA VAL A 47 5.41 -7.40 -17.72
C VAL A 47 4.00 -6.94 -18.11
N LEU A 48 3.47 -5.91 -17.45
CA LEU A 48 2.14 -5.37 -17.73
C LEU A 48 2.06 -4.71 -19.13
N VAL A 49 3.16 -4.14 -19.61
CA VAL A 49 3.21 -3.46 -20.92
C VAL A 49 2.90 -4.43 -22.07
N PRO A 50 3.65 -5.53 -22.27
CA PRO A 50 3.37 -6.45 -23.36
C PRO A 50 2.06 -7.24 -23.13
N LEU A 51 1.64 -7.48 -21.88
CA LEU A 51 0.34 -8.09 -21.59
C LEU A 51 -0.83 -7.21 -22.04
N SER A 52 -0.72 -5.88 -21.91
CA SER A 52 -1.76 -4.96 -22.37
C SER A 52 -1.90 -4.95 -23.89
N VAL A 53 -0.78 -5.03 -24.62
CA VAL A 53 -0.76 -5.16 -26.09
C VAL A 53 -1.42 -6.48 -26.55
N LEU A 54 -1.11 -7.60 -25.88
CA LEU A 54 -1.74 -8.89 -26.17
C LEU A 54 -3.23 -8.93 -25.81
N ALA A 55 -3.64 -8.20 -24.77
CA ALA A 55 -5.04 -8.06 -24.38
C ALA A 55 -5.82 -7.22 -25.40
N ALA A 56 -5.22 -6.16 -25.96
CA ALA A 56 -5.84 -5.30 -26.98
C ALA A 56 -6.16 -6.10 -28.26
N GLY A 57 -5.24 -6.93 -28.74
CA GLY A 57 -5.48 -7.81 -29.90
C GLY A 57 -6.54 -8.90 -29.66
N GLY A 58 -6.80 -9.26 -28.40
CA GLY A 58 -7.87 -10.19 -28.02
C GLY A 58 -9.26 -9.58 -27.95
N ALA A 59 -9.34 -8.28 -27.68
CA ALA A 59 -10.61 -7.57 -27.50
C ALA A 59 -11.40 -7.46 -28.83
N THR A 60 -10.72 -7.35 -29.96
CA THR A 60 -11.31 -7.25 -31.30
C THR A 60 -11.95 -8.56 -31.79
N LEU A 61 -11.67 -9.67 -31.11
CA LEU A 61 -12.19 -10.99 -31.47
C LEU A 61 -13.55 -11.30 -30.80
N LEU A 62 -14.05 -10.47 -29.89
CA LEU A 62 -15.28 -10.80 -29.15
C LEU A 62 -16.55 -10.59 -30.01
N PRO A 63 -17.54 -11.51 -29.93
CA PRO A 63 -18.85 -11.28 -30.53
C PRO A 63 -19.50 -10.02 -29.93
N GLN A 64 -20.18 -9.23 -30.78
CA GLN A 64 -20.82 -7.96 -30.35
C GLN A 64 -21.75 -8.12 -29.14
N ARG A 65 -22.47 -9.25 -29.05
CA ARG A 65 -23.35 -9.56 -27.90
C ARG A 65 -22.58 -9.71 -26.58
N VAL A 66 -21.41 -10.36 -26.61
CA VAL A 66 -20.56 -10.55 -25.43
C VAL A 66 -19.89 -9.23 -25.04
N ALA A 67 -19.43 -8.46 -26.03
CA ALA A 67 -18.88 -7.13 -25.82
C ALA A 67 -19.89 -6.18 -25.16
N ALA A 68 -21.14 -6.18 -25.60
CA ALA A 68 -22.22 -5.39 -25.01
C ALA A 68 -22.59 -5.84 -23.59
N ALA A 69 -22.66 -7.15 -23.34
CA ALA A 69 -22.92 -7.68 -22.00
C ALA A 69 -21.80 -7.33 -21.01
N LEU A 70 -20.53 -7.42 -21.43
CA LEU A 70 -19.38 -7.02 -20.63
C LEU A 70 -19.38 -5.52 -20.34
N ASP A 71 -19.70 -4.68 -21.32
CA ASP A 71 -19.82 -3.24 -21.13
C ASP A 71 -20.88 -2.88 -20.08
N TRP A 72 -22.07 -3.50 -20.18
CA TRP A 72 -23.14 -3.30 -19.21
C TRP A 72 -22.74 -3.78 -17.81
N LEU A 73 -22.11 -4.95 -17.70
CA LEU A 73 -21.61 -5.48 -16.44
C LEU A 73 -20.56 -4.55 -15.82
N CYS A 74 -19.64 -4.01 -16.61
CA CYS A 74 -18.63 -3.07 -16.14
C CYS A 74 -19.29 -1.79 -15.60
N ARG A 75 -20.23 -1.21 -16.35
CA ARG A 75 -20.97 -0.01 -15.92
C ARG A 75 -21.72 -0.25 -14.62
N ALA A 76 -22.42 -1.38 -14.49
CA ALA A 76 -23.13 -1.73 -13.27
C ALA A 76 -22.17 -1.96 -12.09
N LEU A 77 -21.08 -2.71 -12.29
CA LEU A 77 -20.09 -3.02 -11.26
C LEU A 77 -19.35 -1.75 -10.78
N PHE A 78 -18.77 -0.97 -11.69
CA PHE A 78 -18.03 0.23 -11.32
C PHE A 78 -18.94 1.35 -10.81
N GLY A 79 -20.15 1.48 -11.37
CA GLY A 79 -21.15 2.43 -10.88
C GLY A 79 -21.62 2.11 -9.46
N SER A 80 -21.96 0.85 -9.18
CA SER A 80 -22.30 0.41 -7.82
C SER A 80 -21.14 0.59 -6.84
N LEU A 81 -19.92 0.25 -7.23
CA LEU A 81 -18.74 0.45 -6.40
C LEU A 81 -18.46 1.93 -6.11
N ALA A 82 -18.55 2.80 -7.12
CA ALA A 82 -18.42 4.25 -6.94
C ALA A 82 -19.50 4.79 -5.99
N MET A 83 -20.73 4.31 -6.10
CA MET A 83 -21.83 4.71 -5.20
C MET A 83 -21.56 4.28 -3.75
N VAL A 84 -21.05 3.07 -3.53
CA VAL A 84 -20.63 2.60 -2.19
C VAL A 84 -19.48 3.44 -1.63
N LEU A 85 -18.49 3.81 -2.47
CA LEU A 85 -17.37 4.66 -2.05
C LEU A 85 -17.82 6.07 -1.68
N TRP A 86 -18.73 6.67 -2.44
CA TRP A 86 -19.33 7.96 -2.12
C TRP A 86 -20.16 7.88 -0.84
N TRP A 87 -21.00 6.85 -0.71
CA TRP A 87 -21.82 6.63 0.47
C TRP A 87 -20.97 6.47 1.74
N GLY A 88 -19.95 5.61 1.70
CA GLY A 88 -19.07 5.39 2.84
C GLY A 88 -18.28 6.65 3.23
N TRP A 89 -17.83 7.45 2.25
CA TRP A 89 -17.15 8.71 2.53
C TRP A 89 -18.10 9.76 3.12
N MET A 90 -19.33 9.88 2.61
CA MET A 90 -20.35 10.77 3.16
C MET A 90 -20.69 10.39 4.59
N GLU A 91 -20.92 9.10 4.86
CA GLU A 91 -21.18 8.59 6.20
C GLU A 91 -20.05 8.90 7.16
N MET A 92 -18.80 8.72 6.73
CA MET A 92 -17.60 9.09 7.49
C MET A 92 -17.58 10.59 7.82
N MET A 93 -17.89 11.47 6.85
CA MET A 93 -17.91 12.92 7.08
C MET A 93 -19.06 13.38 7.98
N PHE A 94 -20.25 12.76 7.88
CA PHE A 94 -21.39 13.13 8.71
C PHE A 94 -21.28 12.63 10.15
N ARG A 95 -20.75 11.42 10.36
CA ARG A 95 -20.60 10.85 11.71
C ARG A 95 -19.32 11.29 12.41
N GLY A 96 -18.33 11.75 11.65
CA GLY A 96 -17.02 12.14 12.19
C GLY A 96 -16.14 10.95 12.57
N HIS A 97 -16.54 9.72 12.24
CA HIS A 97 -15.74 8.52 12.44
C HIS A 97 -15.86 7.59 11.21
N PRO A 98 -14.88 6.72 10.94
CA PRO A 98 -14.94 5.79 9.81
C PRO A 98 -16.11 4.80 9.92
N PRO A 99 -16.59 4.25 8.79
CA PRO A 99 -17.66 3.26 8.79
C PRO A 99 -17.24 1.97 9.52
N ASP A 100 -18.13 1.45 10.37
CA ASP A 100 -17.96 0.21 11.17
C ASP A 100 -18.07 -1.08 10.32
N TRP A 101 -17.32 -1.13 9.22
CA TRP A 101 -17.22 -2.35 8.42
C TRP A 101 -16.32 -3.33 9.16
N SER A 102 -16.92 -4.33 9.82
CA SER A 102 -16.24 -5.32 10.66
C SER A 102 -14.99 -5.97 10.05
N ARG A 103 -14.91 -6.06 8.72
CA ARG A 103 -13.72 -6.55 8.00
C ARG A 103 -12.59 -5.54 7.93
N LEU A 104 -12.90 -4.25 7.79
CA LEU A 104 -11.92 -3.17 7.69
C LEU A 104 -11.49 -2.67 9.08
N ALA A 105 -12.40 -2.68 10.06
CA ALA A 105 -12.12 -2.26 11.44
C ALA A 105 -10.98 -3.06 12.10
N ARG A 106 -10.65 -4.25 11.58
CA ARG A 106 -9.49 -5.04 12.03
C ARG A 106 -8.15 -4.49 11.56
N TYR A 107 -8.14 -3.73 10.47
CA TYR A 107 -6.92 -3.31 9.76
C TYR A 107 -6.77 -1.79 9.67
N LEU A 108 -7.83 -1.03 9.96
CA LEU A 108 -7.82 0.43 9.89
C LEU A 108 -8.21 1.04 11.25
N PRO A 109 -7.56 2.15 11.64
CA PRO A 109 -7.84 2.86 12.87
C PRO A 109 -9.23 3.49 12.83
N MET A 110 -10.02 3.27 13.89
CA MET A 110 -11.37 3.84 14.05
C MET A 110 -11.34 5.20 14.77
N ASP A 111 -10.20 5.56 15.36
CA ASP A 111 -9.87 6.85 15.97
C ASP A 111 -9.49 7.92 14.94
N PHE A 112 -9.67 7.64 13.64
CA PHE A 112 -9.38 8.60 12.59
C PHE A 112 -10.45 9.69 12.51
N GLU A 113 -10.04 10.94 12.76
CA GLU A 113 -10.87 12.12 12.54
C GLU A 113 -10.85 12.53 11.06
N PRO A 114 -11.97 12.46 10.34
CA PRO A 114 -12.04 12.80 8.94
C PRO A 114 -11.89 14.32 8.74
N GLN A 115 -10.87 14.71 7.97
CA GLN A 115 -10.65 16.10 7.57
C GLN A 115 -11.18 16.34 6.16
N PHE A 116 -12.10 17.29 6.01
CA PHE A 116 -12.61 17.67 4.70
C PHE A 116 -11.55 18.45 3.91
N GLN A 117 -11.07 17.85 2.82
CA GLN A 117 -10.14 18.50 1.90
C GLN A 117 -10.88 18.90 0.62
N LEU A 118 -11.13 20.20 0.45
CA LEU A 118 -11.88 20.73 -0.70
C LEU A 118 -11.27 20.32 -2.04
N PHE A 119 -9.93 20.29 -2.14
CA PHE A 119 -9.23 19.88 -3.35
C PHE A 119 -9.51 18.41 -3.70
N ALA A 120 -9.39 17.50 -2.73
CA ALA A 120 -9.67 16.07 -2.95
C ALA A 120 -11.13 15.83 -3.34
N PHE A 121 -12.06 16.54 -2.69
CA PHE A 121 -13.48 16.49 -3.03
C PHE A 121 -13.75 17.00 -4.46
N ALA A 122 -13.18 18.15 -4.85
CA ALA A 122 -13.35 18.70 -6.19
C ALA A 122 -12.81 17.77 -7.28
N VAL A 123 -11.66 17.13 -7.05
CA VAL A 123 -11.10 16.13 -7.97
C VAL A 123 -11.99 14.89 -8.06
N ALA A 124 -12.51 14.40 -6.93
CA ALA A 124 -13.42 13.25 -6.91
C ALA A 124 -14.72 13.52 -7.69
N VAL A 125 -15.30 14.72 -7.53
CA VAL A 125 -16.48 15.15 -8.29
C VAL A 125 -16.14 15.25 -9.78
N ALA A 126 -15.03 15.91 -10.14
CA ALA A 126 -14.60 16.06 -11.52
C ALA A 126 -14.37 14.70 -12.21
N LEU A 127 -13.74 13.73 -11.53
CA LEU A 127 -13.55 12.37 -12.02
C LEU A 127 -14.89 11.64 -12.23
N THR A 128 -15.81 11.77 -11.28
CA THR A 128 -17.15 11.16 -11.38
C THR A 128 -17.94 11.76 -12.55
N SER A 129 -17.93 13.09 -12.71
CA SER A 129 -18.57 13.78 -13.83
C SER A 129 -17.93 13.41 -15.17
N ALA A 130 -16.60 13.39 -15.25
CA ALA A 130 -15.88 12.99 -16.46
C ALA A 130 -16.23 11.55 -16.88
N TRP A 131 -16.34 10.63 -15.91
CA TRP A 131 -16.75 9.25 -16.18
C TRP A 131 -18.18 9.17 -16.71
N VAL A 132 -19.14 9.88 -16.12
CA VAL A 132 -20.53 9.91 -16.62
C VAL A 132 -20.59 10.48 -18.04
N LEU A 133 -19.92 11.61 -18.31
CA LEU A 133 -19.85 12.22 -19.63
C LEU A 133 -19.22 11.28 -20.67
N LEU A 134 -18.16 10.57 -20.28
CA LEU A 134 -17.51 9.57 -21.12
C LEU A 134 -18.48 8.43 -21.45
N LEU A 135 -19.21 7.89 -20.46
CA LEU A 135 -20.19 6.81 -20.66
C LEU A 135 -21.33 7.18 -21.61
N LEU A 136 -21.72 8.45 -21.65
CA LEU A 136 -22.73 8.98 -22.57
C LEU A 136 -22.21 9.04 -24.02
N ARG A 137 -20.93 9.42 -24.21
CA ARG A 137 -20.30 9.51 -25.55
C ARG A 137 -19.77 8.17 -26.08
N LEU A 138 -19.55 7.21 -25.19
CA LEU A 138 -19.00 5.89 -25.51
C LEU A 138 -19.82 5.09 -26.52
N GLY A 139 -21.11 5.40 -26.71
CA GLY A 139 -21.97 4.73 -27.68
C GLY A 139 -21.49 4.84 -29.13
N GLU A 140 -20.68 5.85 -29.45
CA GLU A 140 -20.23 6.16 -30.80
C GLU A 140 -18.95 5.41 -31.20
N TRP A 141 -18.25 4.76 -30.25
CA TRP A 141 -16.87 4.29 -30.47
C TRP A 141 -16.78 2.76 -30.45
N GLU A 142 -16.07 2.16 -31.41
CA GLU A 142 -15.91 0.70 -31.53
C GLU A 142 -15.11 0.07 -30.37
N ILE A 143 -14.25 0.87 -29.72
CA ILE A 143 -13.43 0.47 -28.56
C ILE A 143 -14.15 0.57 -27.20
N ARG A 144 -15.48 0.71 -27.22
CA ARG A 144 -16.33 0.96 -26.05
C ARG A 144 -16.11 0.01 -24.86
N PRO A 145 -16.05 -1.34 -25.01
CA PRO A 145 -15.89 -2.24 -23.86
C PRO A 145 -14.57 -2.03 -23.11
N LEU A 146 -13.50 -1.74 -23.85
CA LEU A 146 -12.18 -1.49 -23.27
C LEU A 146 -12.17 -0.18 -22.49
N LEU A 147 -12.73 0.88 -23.07
CA LEU A 147 -12.80 2.20 -22.45
C LEU A 147 -13.70 2.22 -21.22
N SER A 148 -14.85 1.54 -21.24
CA SER A 148 -15.71 1.44 -20.04
C SER A 148 -14.99 0.74 -18.89
N TRP A 149 -14.16 -0.27 -19.19
CA TRP A 149 -13.40 -0.98 -18.17
C TRP A 149 -12.27 -0.12 -17.60
N THR A 150 -11.45 0.50 -18.46
CA THR A 150 -10.36 1.36 -18.01
C THR A 150 -10.89 2.60 -17.28
N ALA A 151 -11.93 3.25 -17.80
CA ALA A 151 -12.54 4.40 -17.15
C ALA A 151 -13.18 4.05 -15.80
N GLY A 152 -13.85 2.90 -15.69
CA GLY A 152 -14.40 2.41 -14.43
C GLY A 152 -13.33 2.13 -13.38
N LEU A 153 -12.22 1.51 -13.79
CA LEU A 153 -11.06 1.28 -12.92
C LEU A 153 -10.42 2.61 -12.48
N THR A 154 -10.23 3.55 -13.40
CA THR A 154 -9.69 4.89 -13.10
C THR A 154 -10.60 5.67 -12.15
N LEU A 155 -11.92 5.59 -12.31
CA LEU A 155 -12.88 6.22 -11.40
C LEU A 155 -12.74 5.65 -9.99
N VAL A 156 -12.83 4.33 -9.84
CA VAL A 156 -12.77 3.67 -8.52
C VAL A 156 -11.44 3.94 -7.85
N TRP A 157 -10.34 3.80 -8.58
CA TRP A 157 -9.01 4.11 -8.07
C TRP A 157 -8.90 5.58 -7.66
N GLY A 158 -9.35 6.49 -8.52
CA GLY A 158 -9.33 7.93 -8.25
C GLY A 158 -10.15 8.31 -7.01
N LEU A 159 -11.34 7.73 -6.83
CA LEU A 159 -12.16 7.92 -5.63
C LEU A 159 -11.45 7.39 -4.38
N VAL A 160 -10.84 6.21 -4.44
CA VAL A 160 -10.07 5.67 -3.31
C VAL A 160 -8.87 6.56 -3.00
N SER A 161 -8.10 6.99 -4.01
CA SER A 161 -6.91 7.83 -3.84
C SER A 161 -7.20 9.26 -3.40
N THR A 162 -8.42 9.77 -3.61
CA THR A 162 -8.80 11.12 -3.20
C THR A 162 -9.55 11.10 -1.87
N LEU A 163 -10.63 10.35 -1.78
CA LEU A 163 -11.55 10.36 -0.65
C LEU A 163 -11.09 9.46 0.51
N TRP A 164 -10.51 8.30 0.19
CA TRP A 164 -10.18 7.27 1.19
C TRP A 164 -8.70 7.25 1.57
N LEU A 165 -7.84 7.92 0.79
CA LEU A 165 -6.39 7.93 1.01
C LEU A 165 -5.98 8.46 2.39
N PRO A 166 -6.57 9.53 2.95
CA PRO A 166 -6.19 10.00 4.29
C PRO A 166 -6.40 8.94 5.38
N TRP A 167 -7.51 8.21 5.31
CA TRP A 167 -7.80 7.12 6.25
C TRP A 167 -6.94 5.88 6.00
N LEU A 168 -6.65 5.57 4.73
CA LEU A 168 -5.72 4.49 4.38
C LEU A 168 -4.28 4.80 4.79
N ASP A 169 -3.86 6.07 4.70
CA ASP A 169 -2.53 6.52 5.08
C ASP A 169 -2.36 6.55 6.59
N SER A 170 -3.39 6.96 7.36
CA SER A 170 -3.33 6.92 8.83
C SER A 170 -3.10 5.50 9.36
N ALA A 171 -3.73 4.48 8.75
CA ALA A 171 -3.49 3.07 9.07
C ALA A 171 -2.05 2.64 8.75
N LYS A 172 -1.43 3.24 7.73
CA LYS A 172 -0.12 2.86 7.21
C LYS A 172 1.04 3.74 7.66
N SER A 173 0.77 4.85 8.34
CA SER A 173 1.79 5.83 8.64
C SER A 173 2.64 5.40 9.84
N TYR A 174 3.96 5.53 9.71
CA TYR A 174 4.89 5.39 10.83
C TYR A 174 5.08 6.71 11.62
N ARG A 175 4.44 7.81 11.19
CA ARG A 175 4.59 9.15 11.76
C ARG A 175 4.32 9.17 13.26
N GLY A 176 3.13 8.77 13.68
CA GLY A 176 2.73 8.79 15.10
C GLY A 176 3.61 7.88 15.96
N MET A 177 3.93 6.70 15.43
CA MET A 177 4.79 5.72 16.10
C MET A 177 6.19 6.29 16.34
N PHE A 178 6.88 6.75 15.30
CA PHE A 178 8.24 7.29 15.43
C PHE A 178 8.28 8.61 16.22
N ALA A 179 7.27 9.48 16.09
CA ALA A 179 7.18 10.67 16.93
C ALA A 179 7.01 10.34 18.42
N SER A 180 6.26 9.28 18.75
CA SER A 180 6.13 8.82 20.14
C SER A 180 7.40 8.18 20.68
N MET A 181 8.13 7.46 19.83
CA MET A 181 9.41 6.86 20.15
C MET A 181 10.51 7.93 20.35
N GLN A 182 10.54 8.96 19.50
CA GLN A 182 11.45 10.09 19.64
C GLN A 182 11.23 10.86 20.94
N ARG A 183 9.98 11.00 21.40
CA ARG A 183 9.66 11.59 22.71
C ARG A 183 10.16 10.77 23.91
N ALA A 184 10.39 9.47 23.72
CA ALA A 184 10.94 8.61 24.74
C ALA A 184 12.48 8.58 24.75
N LEU A 185 13.12 9.13 23.70
CA LEU A 185 14.57 9.31 23.62
C LEU A 185 14.99 10.62 24.30
N PRO A 186 16.09 10.62 25.08
CA PRO A 186 16.73 11.86 25.53
C PRO A 186 17.18 12.73 24.34
N ALA A 187 17.21 14.05 24.52
CA ALA A 187 17.69 14.96 23.48
C ALA A 187 19.17 14.69 23.10
N ASP A 188 19.95 14.20 24.05
CA ASP A 188 21.37 13.83 23.96
C ASP A 188 21.60 12.31 23.87
N HIS A 189 20.63 11.56 23.33
CA HIS A 189 20.67 10.09 23.21
C HIS A 189 21.91 9.52 22.49
N GLY A 190 22.67 10.34 21.77
CA GLY A 190 23.89 9.92 21.09
C GLY A 190 23.60 8.90 19.99
N CYS A 191 24.19 7.71 20.08
CA CYS A 191 23.98 6.67 19.07
C CYS A 191 22.71 5.85 19.32
N LEU A 192 21.92 5.68 18.25
CA LEU A 192 20.84 4.69 18.18
C LEU A 192 21.26 3.52 17.27
N ALA A 193 21.38 2.32 17.84
CA ALA A 193 21.49 1.09 17.06
C ALA A 193 20.11 0.64 16.55
N SER A 194 20.07 -0.04 15.41
CA SER A 194 18.88 -0.73 14.91
C SER A 194 19.17 -2.22 14.72
N ARG A 195 18.20 -3.07 15.05
CA ARG A 195 18.26 -4.51 14.80
C ARG A 195 16.98 -4.99 14.13
N ASN A 196 17.13 -5.83 13.11
CA ASN A 196 16.05 -6.36 12.25
C ASN A 196 15.19 -5.26 11.58
N LEU A 197 15.66 -4.02 11.55
CA LEU A 197 14.93 -2.90 10.97
C LEU A 197 15.14 -2.89 9.45
N GLY A 198 14.07 -3.06 8.68
CA GLY A 198 14.13 -3.07 7.23
C GLY A 198 14.59 -1.72 6.64
N GLU A 199 15.01 -1.73 5.37
CA GLU A 199 15.55 -0.54 4.70
C GLU A 199 14.52 0.59 4.62
N HIS A 200 13.25 0.24 4.36
CA HIS A 200 12.16 1.21 4.28
C HIS A 200 11.84 1.83 5.65
N GLU A 201 11.86 1.03 6.72
CA GLU A 201 11.62 1.50 8.08
C GLU A 201 12.76 2.40 8.57
N ARG A 202 14.01 2.09 8.21
CA ARG A 202 15.18 2.94 8.49
C ARG A 202 15.10 4.28 7.78
N ALA A 203 14.81 4.28 6.49
CA ALA A 203 14.65 5.51 5.73
C ALA A 203 13.49 6.36 6.28
N MET A 204 12.39 5.72 6.67
CA MET A 204 11.25 6.40 7.29
C MET A 204 11.58 6.95 8.67
N LEU A 205 12.36 6.22 9.48
CA LEU A 205 12.85 6.70 10.77
C LEU A 205 13.67 7.98 10.59
N GLU A 206 14.63 7.96 9.68
CA GLU A 206 15.47 9.12 9.37
C GLU A 206 14.64 10.30 8.85
N TYR A 207 13.71 10.05 7.93
CA TYR A 207 12.84 11.09 7.37
C TYR A 207 11.94 11.74 8.44
N MET A 208 11.39 10.95 9.37
CA MET A 208 10.43 11.45 10.36
C MET A 208 11.08 12.05 11.60
N THR A 209 12.26 11.58 11.99
CA THR A 209 12.91 11.97 13.26
C THR A 209 14.26 12.67 13.07
N GLY A 210 14.85 12.59 11.88
CA GLY A 210 16.23 12.99 11.61
C GLY A 210 17.30 12.02 12.14
N ILE A 211 16.90 10.90 12.76
CA ILE A 211 17.82 9.97 13.42
C ILE A 211 18.32 8.92 12.44
N VAL A 212 19.63 8.93 12.16
CA VAL A 212 20.31 7.89 11.38
C VAL A 212 20.69 6.73 12.29
N SER A 213 20.01 5.59 12.13
CA SER A 213 20.28 4.40 12.95
C SER A 213 21.49 3.59 12.46
N VAL A 214 22.30 3.10 13.39
CA VAL A 214 23.43 2.21 13.09
C VAL A 214 22.95 0.76 13.08
N ARG A 215 22.96 0.12 11.91
CA ARG A 215 22.52 -1.29 11.82
C ARG A 215 23.54 -2.23 12.45
N HIS A 216 23.08 -2.96 13.45
CA HIS A 216 23.87 -3.91 14.20
C HIS A 216 24.37 -5.06 13.32
N GLU A 217 23.64 -5.39 12.25
CA GLU A 217 24.02 -6.42 11.27
C GLU A 217 25.23 -6.02 10.42
N VAL A 218 25.52 -4.72 10.30
CA VAL A 218 26.64 -4.18 9.51
C VAL A 218 27.79 -3.73 10.41
N ARG A 219 27.48 -3.11 11.56
CA ARG A 219 28.47 -2.65 12.54
C ARG A 219 28.12 -3.22 13.93
N PRO A 220 28.42 -4.50 14.20
CA PRO A 220 28.11 -5.13 15.48
C PRO A 220 28.91 -4.53 16.65
N ASP A 221 30.07 -3.94 16.37
CA ASP A 221 30.94 -3.33 17.40
C ASP A 221 30.51 -1.92 17.82
N ALA A 222 29.45 -1.37 17.20
CA ALA A 222 28.94 -0.04 17.54
C ALA A 222 28.40 -0.03 18.96
N ARG A 223 29.05 0.74 19.84
CA ARG A 223 28.63 0.91 21.24
C ARG A 223 27.59 2.02 21.33
N CYS A 224 26.33 1.65 21.13
CA CYS A 224 25.20 2.56 21.25
C CYS A 224 24.45 2.28 22.57
N ASP A 225 24.04 3.33 23.25
CA ASP A 225 23.31 3.23 24.52
C ASP A 225 21.82 2.96 24.31
N PHE A 226 21.32 3.18 23.10
CA PHE A 226 19.97 2.85 22.68
C PHE A 226 19.96 1.88 21.51
N THR A 227 18.99 0.97 21.50
CA THR A 227 18.75 0.07 20.36
C THR A 227 17.26 -0.05 20.06
N LEU A 228 16.91 0.14 18.78
CA LEU A 228 15.57 -0.05 18.25
C LEU A 228 15.49 -1.42 17.58
N LEU A 229 14.56 -2.24 18.06
CA LEU A 229 14.33 -3.59 17.59
C LEU A 229 12.96 -3.68 16.89
N GLN A 230 12.94 -4.22 15.67
CA GLN A 230 11.71 -4.64 14.98
C GLN A 230 11.56 -6.15 15.13
N ASP A 231 10.54 -6.58 15.89
CA ASP A 231 10.20 -7.99 16.11
C ASP A 231 8.81 -8.30 15.57
N LYS A 232 8.54 -9.59 15.32
CA LYS A 232 7.17 -10.05 15.10
C LYS A 232 6.45 -10.11 16.45
N ALA A 233 5.20 -9.67 16.51
CA ALA A 233 4.42 -9.58 17.75
C ALA A 233 4.30 -10.92 18.50
N ARG A 234 4.38 -12.05 17.78
CA ARG A 234 4.37 -13.42 18.32
C ARG A 234 5.70 -13.89 18.91
N ASP A 235 6.82 -13.26 18.56
CA ASP A 235 8.11 -13.64 19.11
C ASP A 235 8.20 -13.18 20.57
N ARG A 236 8.67 -14.07 21.45
CA ARG A 236 8.91 -13.77 22.86
C ARG A 236 9.93 -12.63 22.94
N ARG A 237 9.66 -11.66 23.82
CA ARG A 237 10.57 -10.54 24.13
C ARG A 237 11.93 -11.13 24.49
N VAL A 238 12.88 -11.10 23.56
CA VAL A 238 14.27 -11.39 23.89
C VAL A 238 14.92 -10.03 24.07
N PRO A 239 14.93 -9.47 25.30
CA PRO A 239 15.72 -8.29 25.55
C PRO A 239 17.17 -8.58 25.13
N PRO A 240 17.88 -7.60 24.54
CA PRO A 240 19.30 -7.76 24.32
C PRO A 240 19.96 -8.12 25.67
N GLN A 241 20.80 -9.15 25.70
CA GLN A 241 21.45 -9.57 26.94
C GLN A 241 22.30 -8.43 27.52
N GLY A 242 22.32 -8.26 28.85
CA GLY A 242 23.22 -7.34 29.56
C GLY A 242 22.67 -5.95 29.89
N GLY A 243 21.77 -5.84 30.88
CA GLY A 243 21.43 -4.56 31.52
C GLY A 243 20.57 -3.60 30.68
N TRP A 244 19.92 -4.08 29.62
CA TRP A 244 19.01 -3.31 28.79
C TRP A 244 17.61 -3.24 29.40
N GLN A 245 17.02 -2.05 29.39
CA GLN A 245 15.66 -1.81 29.85
C GLN A 245 14.79 -1.33 28.69
N LEU A 246 13.55 -1.82 28.64
CA LEU A 246 12.55 -1.34 27.66
C LEU A 246 12.14 0.09 28.04
N VAL A 247 12.38 1.04 27.13
CA VAL A 247 12.08 2.46 27.31
C VAL A 247 10.78 2.84 26.60
N TRP A 248 10.55 2.26 25.42
CA TRP A 248 9.34 2.52 24.64
C TRP A 248 8.96 1.29 23.81
N GLN A 249 7.68 1.16 23.56
CA GLN A 249 7.13 0.14 22.68
C GLN A 249 5.97 0.72 21.88
N GLY A 250 5.87 0.32 20.61
CA GLY A 250 4.74 0.67 19.77
C GLY A 250 4.65 -0.21 18.54
N ASN A 251 3.56 -0.06 17.82
CA ASN A 251 3.31 -0.70 16.55
C ASN A 251 2.61 0.29 15.61
N ARG A 252 2.52 -0.09 14.36
CA ARG A 252 1.75 0.65 13.36
C ARG A 252 0.25 0.45 13.64
N PRO A 253 -0.60 1.48 13.59
CA PRO A 253 -2.02 1.35 13.93
C PRO A 253 -2.77 0.26 13.14
N GLY A 254 -2.46 0.11 11.85
CA GLY A 254 -3.06 -0.93 11.00
C GLY A 254 -2.35 -2.28 11.00
N ASP A 255 -1.27 -2.46 11.78
CA ASP A 255 -0.51 -3.72 11.83
C ASP A 255 -0.19 -4.17 13.26
N ASN A 256 -0.83 -5.27 13.66
CA ASN A 256 -0.63 -5.91 14.96
C ASN A 256 0.38 -7.07 14.90
N ARG A 257 0.99 -7.35 13.75
CA ARG A 257 1.98 -8.42 13.56
C ARG A 257 3.41 -7.93 13.72
N GLU A 258 3.66 -6.65 13.53
CA GLU A 258 4.96 -6.02 13.72
C GLU A 258 4.98 -5.23 15.02
N ARG A 259 6.12 -5.23 15.70
CA ARG A 259 6.29 -4.55 16.98
C ARG A 259 7.68 -3.93 17.07
N PHE A 260 7.71 -2.64 17.40
CA PHE A 260 8.93 -1.87 17.57
C PHE A 260 9.17 -1.68 19.06
N SER A 261 10.37 -2.01 19.51
CA SER A 261 10.77 -1.91 20.92
C SER A 261 12.08 -1.14 21.02
N LEU A 262 12.07 -0.05 21.78
CA LEU A 262 13.26 0.74 22.07
C LEU A 262 13.80 0.33 23.43
N PHE A 263 15.06 -0.10 23.46
CA PHE A 263 15.78 -0.42 24.67
C PHE A 263 16.88 0.61 24.94
N GLY A 264 17.09 0.96 26.21
CA GLY A 264 18.19 1.77 26.69
C GLY A 264 19.09 0.99 27.63
N ARG A 265 20.40 1.23 27.59
CA ARG A 265 21.35 0.73 28.59
C ARG A 265 21.26 1.57 29.85
N ARG A 266 21.28 0.91 31.01
CA ARG A 266 21.43 1.62 32.28
C ARG A 266 22.89 2.06 32.42
N SER A 267 23.17 3.34 32.14
CA SER A 267 24.49 3.90 32.46
C SER A 267 24.60 4.05 33.98
N GLY A 268 25.72 3.61 34.55
CA GLY A 268 25.92 3.48 36.00
C GLY A 268 25.96 4.78 36.80
N GLU A 269 25.84 5.96 36.16
CA GLU A 269 26.08 7.25 36.83
C GLU A 269 24.92 8.24 36.84
N THR A 270 23.75 7.93 36.27
CA THR A 270 22.58 8.82 36.47
C THR A 270 21.28 8.04 36.42
N GLY A 271 20.90 7.50 37.58
CA GLY A 271 19.62 6.85 37.81
C GLY A 271 18.45 7.83 37.71
N LYS A 272 18.05 8.21 36.50
CA LYS A 272 16.73 8.77 36.25
C LYS A 272 15.89 7.77 35.47
N LEU A 273 14.98 7.13 36.20
CA LEU A 273 13.91 6.32 35.66
C LEU A 273 13.06 7.21 34.74
N ILE A 274 12.99 6.89 33.44
CA ILE A 274 11.92 7.42 32.59
C ILE A 274 10.67 6.62 32.98
N PRO A 275 9.63 7.25 33.56
CA PRO A 275 8.41 6.54 33.90
C PRO A 275 7.73 6.08 32.60
N VAL A 276 7.45 4.79 32.52
CA VAL A 276 6.58 4.20 31.48
C VAL A 276 5.16 4.72 31.75
N SER A 277 4.83 5.89 31.21
CA SER A 277 3.48 6.43 31.30
C SER A 277 2.59 5.72 30.28
N GLY A 278 1.76 4.80 30.79
CA GLY A 278 0.46 4.48 30.19
C GLY A 278 0.44 3.42 29.10
N ILE A 279 0.68 2.16 29.47
CA ILE A 279 0.06 1.03 28.76
C ILE A 279 -1.25 0.76 29.50
N ARG A 280 -2.37 1.31 28.99
CA ARG A 280 -3.70 0.83 29.38
C ARG A 280 -4.08 -0.29 28.39
N PRO A 281 -4.25 -1.54 28.84
CA PRO A 281 -4.74 -2.60 27.99
C PRO A 281 -6.26 -2.47 27.88
N GLU A 282 -6.78 -2.11 26.71
CA GLU A 282 -8.12 -2.49 26.26
C GLU A 282 -8.05 -2.93 24.79
#